data_AF-D8IVC1-F1
#
_entry.id   AF-D8IVC1-F1
#
_cell.length_a   1.000
_cell.length_b   1.000
_cell.length_c   1.000
_cell.angle_alpha   90.00
_cell.angle_beta   90.00
_cell.angle_gamma   90.00
#
_symmetry.space_group_name_H-M   'P 1'
#
loop_
_entity.id
_entity.type
_entity.pdbx_description
1 polymer ?
#
loop_
_entity_poly.entity_id
_entity_poly.type
_entity_poly.pdbx_seq_one_letter_code
_entity_poly.pdbx_strand_id
1 'polypeptide(L)'
;MASKILGRTACPCCDHDAAHVKLKTDKAEGQTAYPYVHCRDCGIQMHTRTQHQAEHLLKRTRAEKLDLPAPAPAPEPAPAPAPADLPPAPVPPKPGRQMFGGLFRD
;
A
#
# COMPACT_ATOMS: atom_id res chain seq x y z
N MET A 1 29.96 7.16 -19.47
CA MET A 1 29.18 8.13 -18.68
C MET A 1 28.90 7.51 -17.33
N ALA A 2 29.56 7.98 -16.28
CA ALA A 2 29.21 7.63 -14.92
C ALA A 2 27.84 8.24 -14.57
N SER A 3 26.94 7.37 -14.12
CA SER A 3 25.64 7.78 -13.60
C SER A 3 25.40 7.06 -12.29
N LYS A 4 25.00 7.80 -11.26
CA LYS A 4 24.65 7.24 -9.97
C LYS A 4 23.18 6.85 -9.96
N ILE A 5 22.87 5.62 -9.57
CA ILE A 5 21.48 5.19 -9.34
C ILE A 5 21.03 5.79 -8.00
N LEU A 6 19.91 6.51 -8.01
CA LEU A 6 19.31 7.11 -6.83
C LEU A 6 18.22 6.22 -6.21
N GLY A 7 17.49 5.48 -7.04
CA GLY A 7 16.41 4.60 -6.61
C GLY A 7 15.62 4.03 -7.77
N ARG A 8 14.40 3.55 -7.47
CA ARG A 8 13.49 2.93 -8.44
C ARG A 8 12.12 3.61 -8.45
N THR A 9 11.45 3.60 -9.60
CA THR A 9 10.10 4.16 -9.83
C THR A 9 9.32 3.32 -10.83
N ALA A 10 7.99 3.42 -10.79
CA ALA A 10 7.15 2.89 -11.85
C ALA A 10 7.40 3.60 -13.20
N CYS A 11 7.45 2.84 -14.29
CA CYS A 11 7.58 3.37 -15.64
C CYS A 11 6.22 3.92 -16.12
N PRO A 12 6.15 5.16 -16.63
CA PRO A 12 4.89 5.74 -17.13
C PRO A 12 4.41 5.17 -18.47
N CYS A 13 5.18 4.27 -19.10
CA CYS A 13 4.88 3.75 -20.45
C CYS A 13 4.49 2.27 -20.47
N CYS A 14 5.05 1.46 -19.57
CA CYS A 14 4.85 0.01 -19.55
C CYS A 14 4.53 -0.53 -18.14
N ASP A 15 4.21 0.37 -17.21
CA ASP A 15 3.86 0.08 -15.80
C ASP A 15 4.88 -0.76 -15.04
N HIS A 16 6.11 -0.89 -15.54
CA HIS A 16 7.15 -1.63 -14.86
C HIS A 16 7.58 -0.92 -13.56
N ASP A 17 7.43 -1.60 -12.42
CA ASP A 17 7.61 -1.01 -11.08
C ASP A 17 9.06 -0.69 -10.70
N ALA A 18 10.04 -1.23 -11.42
CA ALA A 18 11.47 -1.16 -11.07
C ALA A 18 12.30 -0.35 -12.08
N ALA A 19 11.75 0.71 -12.69
CA ALA A 19 12.54 1.59 -13.55
C ALA A 19 13.59 2.36 -12.73
N HIS A 20 14.84 2.40 -13.19
CA HIS A 20 15.93 3.01 -12.45
C HIS A 20 15.91 4.52 -12.58
N VAL A 21 16.03 5.23 -11.47
CA VAL A 21 16.29 6.67 -11.48
C VAL A 21 17.78 6.90 -11.33
N LYS A 22 18.36 7.58 -12.32
CA LYS A 22 19.79 7.83 -12.43
C LYS A 22 20.07 9.33 -12.44
N LEU A 23 21.21 9.71 -11.87
CA LEU A 23 21.75 11.06 -11.92
C LEU A 23 23.06 11.04 -12.71
N LYS A 24 23.20 11.91 -13.71
CA LYS A 24 24.45 12.06 -14.46
C LYS A 24 25.47 12.78 -13.57
N THR A 25 26.57 12.12 -13.23
CA THR A 25 27.63 12.70 -12.39
C THR A 25 28.73 13.37 -13.22
N ASP A 26 28.79 13.10 -14.53
CA ASP A 26 29.83 13.67 -15.43
C ASP A 26 29.52 15.08 -15.94
N LYS A 27 28.54 15.80 -15.38
CA LYS A 27 28.28 17.16 -15.83
C LYS A 27 29.41 18.09 -15.38
N ALA A 28 29.91 18.90 -16.30
CA ALA A 28 30.91 19.93 -16.03
C ALA A 28 30.46 20.86 -14.88
N GLU A 29 31.43 21.30 -14.06
CA GLU A 29 31.19 22.24 -12.96
C GLU A 29 30.37 23.44 -13.45
N GLY A 30 29.23 23.69 -12.81
CA GLY A 30 28.30 24.77 -13.18
C GLY A 30 27.02 24.32 -13.90
N GLN A 31 26.90 23.06 -14.34
CA GLN A 31 25.63 22.55 -14.90
C GLN A 31 24.84 21.74 -13.87
N THR A 32 23.59 22.15 -13.62
CA THR A 32 22.64 21.40 -12.79
C THR A 32 22.39 20.01 -13.40
N ALA A 33 22.80 18.98 -12.67
CA ALA A 33 22.51 17.59 -13.01
C ALA A 33 21.08 17.25 -12.60
N TYR A 34 20.26 16.90 -13.59
CA TYR A 34 18.87 16.50 -13.37
C TYR A 34 18.74 14.97 -13.39
N PRO A 35 17.96 14.37 -12.46
CA PRO A 35 17.70 12.94 -12.47
C PRO A 35 16.83 12.56 -13.67
N TYR A 36 16.97 11.32 -14.11
CA TYR A 36 16.19 10.76 -15.21
C TYR A 36 15.77 9.32 -14.92
N VAL A 37 14.61 8.93 -15.42
CA VAL A 37 14.12 7.54 -15.34
C VAL A 37 14.66 6.76 -16.53
N HIS A 38 15.15 5.56 -16.28
CA HIS A 38 15.56 4.59 -17.28
C HIS A 38 14.82 3.27 -17.01
N CYS A 39 13.86 2.94 -17.87
CA CYS A 39 13.20 1.63 -17.83
C CYS A 39 14.05 0.60 -18.57
N ARG A 40 14.21 -0.60 -18.00
CA ARG A 40 14.99 -1.69 -18.65
C ARG A 40 14.11 -2.51 -19.60
N ASP A 41 12.82 -2.59 -19.34
CA ASP A 41 11.88 -3.40 -20.13
C ASP A 41 11.51 -2.72 -21.45
N CYS A 42 11.04 -1.47 -21.42
CA CYS A 42 10.71 -0.74 -22.64
C CYS A 42 11.88 0.08 -23.21
N GLY A 43 13.01 0.17 -22.50
CA GLY A 43 14.20 0.92 -22.92
C GLY A 43 14.05 2.45 -22.92
N ILE A 44 12.92 2.99 -22.47
CA ILE A 44 12.67 4.44 -22.49
C ILE A 44 13.53 5.17 -21.47
N GLN A 45 13.98 6.37 -21.85
CA GLN A 45 14.70 7.28 -20.97
C GLN A 45 13.95 8.60 -20.86
N MET A 46 13.51 8.94 -19.65
CA MET A 46 12.78 10.18 -19.38
C MET A 46 13.62 11.13 -18.54
N HIS A 47 14.10 12.19 -19.20
CA HIS A 47 14.91 13.24 -18.56
C HIS A 47 14.02 14.34 -17.99
N THR A 48 14.27 14.71 -16.73
CA THR A 48 13.68 15.94 -16.17
C THR A 48 14.44 17.15 -16.71
N ARG A 49 13.69 18.19 -17.09
CA ARG A 49 14.24 19.42 -17.67
C ARG A 49 14.25 20.59 -16.67
N THR A 50 13.43 20.49 -15.63
CA THR A 50 13.24 21.53 -14.61
C THR A 50 13.48 20.99 -13.20
N GLN A 51 13.85 21.87 -12.27
CA GLN A 51 14.04 21.51 -10.86
C GLN A 51 12.77 20.94 -10.23
N HIS A 52 11.59 21.53 -10.49
CA HIS A 52 10.32 20.99 -10.00
C HIS A 52 10.04 19.55 -10.48
N GLN A 53 10.36 19.23 -11.74
CA GLN A 53 10.21 17.87 -12.25
C GLN A 53 11.19 16.91 -11.55
N ALA A 54 12.42 17.36 -11.33
CA ALA A 54 13.42 16.59 -10.60
C ALA A 54 12.97 16.29 -9.17
N GLU A 55 12.51 17.29 -8.42
CA GLU A 55 12.00 17.12 -7.06
C GLU A 55 10.78 16.20 -7.01
N HIS A 56 9.84 16.38 -7.95
CA HIS A 56 8.65 15.53 -8.01
C HIS A 56 9.00 14.07 -8.35
N LEU A 57 9.97 13.86 -9.24
CA LEU A 57 10.50 12.53 -9.53
C LEU A 57 11.18 11.93 -8.30
N LEU A 58 11.97 12.71 -7.56
CA LEU A 58 12.61 12.27 -6.31
C LEU A 58 11.60 11.95 -5.19
N LYS A 59 10.48 12.67 -5.12
CA LYS A 59 9.38 12.34 -4.20
C LYS A 59 8.71 11.02 -4.54
N ARG A 60 8.67 10.65 -5.83
CA ARG A 60 8.10 9.39 -6.32
C ARG A 60 9.10 8.23 -6.31
N THR A 61 10.42 8.53 -6.27
CA THR A 61 11.43 7.48 -6.16
C THR A 61 11.35 6.79 -4.83
N ARG A 62 11.20 5.47 -4.87
CA ARG A 62 11.52 4.62 -3.74
C ARG A 62 13.04 4.55 -3.66
N ALA A 63 13.61 5.16 -2.63
CA ALA A 63 15.03 5.06 -2.36
C ALA A 63 15.37 3.59 -2.13
N GLU A 64 16.39 3.07 -2.81
CA GLU A 64 16.80 1.67 -2.71
C GLU A 64 17.45 1.31 -1.36
N LYS A 65 17.44 2.23 -0.39
CA LYS A 65 17.84 1.96 0.99
C LYS A 65 16.58 1.76 1.84
N LEU A 66 16.50 0.57 2.43
CA LEU A 66 15.43 0.01 3.26
C LEU A 66 14.41 -0.81 2.43
N ASP A 67 14.80 -1.96 1.87
CA ASP A 67 14.70 -3.23 2.61
C ASP A 67 14.94 -3.10 4.13
N LEU A 68 14.06 -2.36 4.79
CA LEU A 68 13.55 -2.87 6.05
C LEU A 68 12.44 -3.81 5.61
N PRO A 69 12.40 -5.07 6.06
CA PRO A 69 11.20 -5.86 5.91
C PRO A 69 10.04 -4.98 6.39
N ALA A 70 8.93 -5.01 5.64
CA ALA A 70 7.68 -4.44 6.11
C ALA A 70 7.55 -4.73 7.62
N PRO A 71 7.18 -3.76 8.49
CA PRO A 71 6.82 -4.14 9.84
C PRO A 71 5.78 -5.24 9.68
N ALA A 72 6.12 -6.44 10.15
CA ALA A 72 5.19 -7.55 10.16
C ALA A 72 3.88 -7.01 10.73
N PRO A 73 2.72 -7.33 10.13
CA PRO A 73 1.45 -6.99 10.76
C PRO A 73 1.57 -7.43 12.22
N ALA A 74 1.35 -6.50 13.14
CA ALA A 74 1.48 -6.73 14.56
C ALA A 74 0.80 -8.08 14.89
N PRO A 75 1.42 -8.95 15.69
CA PRO A 75 0.76 -10.17 16.11
C PRO A 75 -0.61 -9.77 16.65
N GLU A 76 -1.67 -10.33 16.05
CA GLU A 76 -3.01 -10.24 16.60
C GLU A 76 -2.90 -10.49 18.10
N PRO A 77 -3.42 -9.59 18.96
CA PRO A 77 -3.47 -9.87 20.38
C PRO A 77 -4.19 -11.21 20.54
N ALA A 78 -3.50 -12.15 21.18
CA ALA A 78 -4.01 -13.48 21.46
C ALA A 78 -5.44 -13.38 21.98
N PRO A 79 -6.36 -14.24 21.50
CA PRO A 79 -7.71 -14.28 22.04
C PRO A 79 -7.61 -14.44 23.57
N ALA A 80 -8.27 -13.52 24.26
CA ALA A 80 -8.39 -13.51 25.70
C ALA A 80 -8.83 -14.90 26.20
N PRO A 81 -8.32 -15.37 27.35
CA PRO A 81 -8.75 -16.63 27.92
C PRO A 81 -10.28 -16.64 28.05
N ALA A 82 -10.89 -17.68 27.50
CA ALA A 82 -12.32 -17.90 27.54
C ALA A 82 -12.82 -17.79 28.99
N PRO A 83 -13.83 -16.95 29.27
CA PRO A 83 -14.50 -16.98 30.55
C PRO A 83 -15.17 -18.33 30.73
N ALA A 84 -14.91 -18.94 31.90
CA ALA A 84 -15.40 -20.23 32.33
C ALA A 84 -16.92 -20.38 32.13
N ASP A 85 -17.31 -21.57 31.68
CA ASP A 85 -18.67 -22.10 31.67
C ASP A 85 -19.41 -21.74 32.98
N LEU A 86 -20.36 -20.82 32.87
CA LEU A 86 -21.42 -20.66 33.85
C LEU A 86 -22.58 -21.57 33.43
N PRO A 87 -23.13 -22.39 34.35
CA PRO A 87 -24.23 -23.28 34.02
C PRO A 87 -25.49 -22.47 33.61
N PRO A 88 -26.27 -22.96 32.63
CA PRO A 88 -27.46 -22.24 32.18
C PRO A 88 -28.51 -22.15 33.30
N ALA A 89 -28.97 -20.92 33.55
CA ALA A 89 -30.08 -20.61 34.44
C ALA A 89 -31.41 -21.22 33.91
N PRO A 90 -32.35 -21.58 34.80
CA PRO A 90 -33.60 -22.22 34.43
C PRO A 90 -34.50 -21.31 33.59
N VAL A 91 -35.02 -21.89 32.51
CA VAL A 91 -35.91 -21.26 31.53
C VAL A 91 -37.28 -20.97 32.16
N PRO A 92 -37.83 -19.74 32.06
CA PRO A 92 -39.19 -19.46 32.50
C PRO A 92 -40.24 -20.05 31.52
N PRO A 93 -41.42 -20.46 32.01
CA PRO A 93 -42.46 -21.07 31.18
C PRO A 93 -43.09 -20.07 30.21
N LYS A 94 -43.28 -20.52 28.96
CA LYS A 94 -43.97 -19.77 27.89
C LYS A 94 -45.41 -19.43 28.29
N PRO A 95 -45.85 -18.16 28.20
CA PRO A 95 -47.25 -17.81 28.36
C PRO A 95 -48.07 -18.31 27.16
N GLY A 96 -49.22 -18.92 27.49
CA GLY A 96 -50.15 -19.54 26.56
C GLY A 96 -50.68 -18.56 25.51
N ARG A 97 -50.73 -19.04 24.27
CA ARG A 97 -51.33 -18.31 23.15
C ARG A 97 -52.84 -18.44 23.25
N GLN A 98 -53.50 -17.30 23.51
CA GLN A 98 -54.94 -17.19 23.58
C GLN A 98 -55.58 -17.56 22.24
N MET A 99 -56.60 -18.41 22.31
CA MET A 99 -57.52 -18.71 21.21
C MET A 99 -58.39 -17.48 20.96
N PHE A 100 -58.10 -16.70 19.91
CA PHE A 100 -59.07 -15.76 19.35
C PHE A 100 -59.82 -16.47 18.22
N GLY A 101 -60.93 -17.10 18.61
CA GLY A 101 -61.97 -17.53 17.70
C GLY A 101 -62.81 -16.33 17.26
N GLY A 102 -63.30 -16.40 16.03
CA GLY A 102 -64.39 -15.57 15.53
C GLY A 102 -63.94 -14.38 14.69
N LEU A 103 -63.89 -14.59 13.37
CA LEU A 103 -64.55 -13.74 12.36
C LEU A 103 -64.27 -14.34 10.97
N PHE A 104 -65.07 -15.31 10.55
CA PHE A 104 -65.32 -15.50 9.12
C PHE A 104 -66.81 -15.76 8.92
N ARG A 105 -67.38 -14.84 8.14
CA ARG A 105 -68.75 -14.75 7.64
C ARG A 105 -68.76 -15.56 6.34
N ASP A 106 -69.62 -16.56 6.25
CA ASP A 106 -70.49 -16.85 5.09
C ASP A 106 -71.58 -17.84 5.51
#